data_AF-A0AAW7ILC8-F1
#
_entry.id   AF-A0AAW7ILC8-F1
#
_cell.length_a   1.000
_cell.length_b   1.000
_cell.length_c   1.000
_cell.angle_alpha   90.00
_cell.angle_beta   90.00
_cell.angle_gamma   90.00
#
_symmetry.space_group_name_H-M   'P 1'
#
loop_
_entity.id
_entity.type
_entity.pdbx_description
1 polymer ?
#
loop_
_entity_poly.entity_id
_entity_poly.type
_entity_poly.pdbx_seq_one_letter_code
_entity_poly.pdbx_strand_id
1 'polypeptide(L)'
;MKRIFRNKIFYLLIFLVTLGIVFIFNNDNEPTEELTEDEFFTTLEDGKVTYLELAPQKRVFEISGRLKGYEKDQYFIATVPNSEISMNRMNDAAEEHDIEKIVVMPQDTETSAWVNFFTTSISIMIIFTLFFVILLLVKRMNHSK
;
A
#
# COMPACT_ATOMS: atom_id res chain seq x y z
N MET A 1 34.02 -21.44 23.69
CA MET A 1 33.19 -20.25 23.40
C MET A 1 33.08 -19.83 21.93
N LYS A 2 33.81 -20.42 20.96
CA LYS A 2 33.68 -20.10 19.52
C LYS A 2 32.49 -20.75 18.78
N ARG A 3 31.84 -21.76 19.37
CA ARG A 3 30.76 -22.54 18.73
C ARG A 3 29.36 -21.92 18.89
N ILE A 4 29.16 -21.16 19.96
CA ILE A 4 27.89 -20.48 20.29
C ILE A 4 27.74 -19.18 19.46
N PHE A 5 28.85 -18.46 19.23
CA PHE A 5 28.84 -17.22 18.45
C PHE A 5 28.49 -17.43 16.97
N ARG A 6 28.93 -18.57 16.38
CA ARG A 6 28.63 -18.92 14.98
C ARG A 6 27.15 -19.21 14.72
N ASN A 7 26.42 -19.68 15.73
CA ASN A 7 24.97 -19.90 15.62
C ASN A 7 24.20 -18.62 15.90
N LYS A 8 24.60 -17.86 16.94
CA LYS A 8 23.98 -16.58 17.27
C LYS A 8 24.07 -15.56 16.15
N ILE A 9 25.21 -15.46 15.46
CA ILE A 9 25.37 -14.51 14.34
C ILE A 9 24.49 -14.87 13.14
N PHE A 10 24.25 -16.17 12.91
CA PHE A 10 23.39 -16.65 11.84
C PHE A 10 21.91 -16.37 12.14
N TYR A 11 21.47 -16.59 13.39
CA TYR A 11 20.12 -16.19 13.83
C TYR A 11 19.92 -14.68 13.79
N LEU A 12 20.94 -13.89 14.16
CA LEU A 12 20.92 -12.43 14.07
C LEU A 12 20.77 -11.96 12.61
N LEU A 13 21.49 -12.58 11.68
CA LEU A 13 21.43 -12.24 10.25
C LEU A 13 20.06 -12.55 9.65
N ILE A 14 19.47 -13.70 9.99
CA ILE A 14 18.11 -14.05 9.56
C ILE A 14 17.10 -13.05 10.12
N PHE A 15 17.21 -12.69 11.40
CA PHE A 15 16.34 -11.69 12.03
C PHE A 15 16.43 -10.32 11.31
N LEU A 16 17.64 -9.91 10.92
CA LEU A 16 17.86 -8.68 10.16
C LEU A 16 17.22 -8.73 8.77
N VAL A 17 17.35 -9.86 8.06
CA VAL A 17 16.75 -10.06 6.73
C VAL A 17 15.22 -10.08 6.82
N THR A 18 14.64 -10.74 7.82
CA THR A 18 13.19 -10.75 8.02
C THR A 18 12.66 -9.35 8.35
N LEU A 19 13.38 -8.56 9.16
CA LEU A 19 13.02 -7.17 9.41
C LEU A 19 13.10 -6.32 8.14
N GLY A 20 14.13 -6.52 7.31
CA GLY A 20 14.28 -5.81 6.04
C GLY A 20 13.15 -6.11 5.05
N ILE A 21 12.73 -7.37 4.95
CA ILE A 21 11.58 -7.76 4.12
C ILE A 21 10.31 -7.13 4.66
N VAL A 22 10.02 -7.26 5.96
CA VAL A 22 8.83 -6.67 6.58
C VAL A 22 8.80 -5.15 6.35
N PHE A 23 9.93 -4.45 6.44
CA PHE A 23 9.98 -2.99 6.22
C PHE A 23 9.66 -2.61 4.77
N ILE A 24 10.18 -3.35 3.78
CA ILE A 24 9.90 -3.10 2.36
C ILE A 24 8.41 -3.35 2.03
N PHE A 25 7.81 -4.38 2.64
CA PHE A 25 6.41 -4.72 2.41
C PHE A 25 5.41 -3.89 3.24
N ASN A 26 5.84 -3.19 4.29
CA ASN A 26 4.99 -2.23 5.04
C ASN A 26 5.11 -0.80 4.51
N ASN A 27 5.81 -0.58 3.39
CA ASN A 27 5.80 0.72 2.71
C ASN A 27 4.56 0.87 1.81
N ASP A 28 3.41 0.41 2.29
CA ASP A 28 2.14 0.89 1.76
C ASP A 28 2.03 2.32 2.28
N ASN A 29 2.19 3.29 1.37
CA ASN A 29 2.06 4.69 1.72
C ASN A 29 0.61 4.88 2.19
N GLU A 30 0.40 5.07 3.49
CA GLU A 30 -0.92 5.45 3.97
C GLU A 30 -1.31 6.82 3.39
N PRO A 31 -2.60 7.06 3.12
CA PRO A 31 -3.04 8.38 2.69
C PRO A 31 -2.55 9.43 3.68
N THR A 32 -2.02 10.53 3.16
CA THR A 32 -1.55 11.64 3.99
C THR A 32 -2.71 12.23 4.80
N GLU A 33 -3.91 12.20 4.22
CA GLU A 33 -5.13 12.70 4.83
C GLU A 33 -6.36 11.96 4.28
N GLU A 34 -7.34 11.69 5.15
CA GLU A 34 -8.66 11.21 4.76
C GLU A 34 -9.64 12.39 4.89
N LEU A 35 -10.20 12.83 3.78
CA LEU A 35 -11.13 13.95 3.74
C LEU A 35 -12.57 13.43 3.81
N THR A 36 -13.40 14.12 4.59
CA THR A 36 -14.85 13.95 4.52
C THR A 36 -15.37 14.43 3.16
N GLU A 37 -16.59 14.02 2.80
CA GLU A 37 -17.24 14.47 1.55
C GLU A 37 -17.27 16.01 1.45
N ASP A 38 -17.63 16.68 2.54
CA ASP A 38 -17.73 18.15 2.59
C ASP A 38 -16.36 18.82 2.44
N GLU A 39 -15.31 18.30 3.10
CA GLU A 39 -13.94 18.81 2.98
C GLU A 39 -13.38 18.58 1.58
N PHE A 40 -13.67 17.43 0.97
CA PHE A 40 -13.31 17.14 -0.39
C PHE A 40 -13.94 18.15 -1.36
N PHE A 41 -15.27 18.34 -1.31
CA PHE A 41 -15.92 19.31 -2.19
C PHE A 41 -15.45 20.73 -1.93
N THR A 42 -15.23 21.12 -0.67
CA THR A 42 -14.69 22.45 -0.34
C THR A 42 -13.30 22.65 -0.94
N THR A 43 -12.40 21.67 -0.81
CA THR A 43 -11.04 21.75 -1.38
C THR A 43 -11.03 21.71 -2.90
N LEU A 44 -11.98 21.01 -3.50
CA LEU A 44 -12.21 20.94 -4.93
C LEU A 44 -12.71 22.28 -5.50
N GLU A 45 -13.74 22.86 -4.88
CA GLU A 45 -14.33 24.16 -5.23
C GLU A 45 -13.39 25.34 -4.89
N ASP A 46 -12.46 25.17 -3.95
CA ASP A 46 -11.39 26.15 -3.69
C ASP A 46 -10.28 26.10 -4.76
N GLY A 47 -10.35 25.18 -5.72
CA GLY A 47 -9.32 24.97 -6.75
C GLY A 47 -7.96 24.57 -6.17
N LYS A 48 -7.94 23.92 -4.99
CA LYS A 48 -6.71 23.45 -4.34
C LYS A 48 -6.24 22.10 -4.86
N VAL A 49 -7.10 21.38 -5.59
CA VAL A 49 -6.83 20.06 -6.15
C VAL A 49 -6.11 20.20 -7.50
N THR A 50 -5.05 19.41 -7.71
CA THR A 50 -4.25 19.41 -8.94
C THR A 50 -4.47 18.16 -9.78
N TYR A 51 -4.80 17.05 -9.14
CA TYR A 51 -4.98 15.75 -9.77
C TYR A 51 -6.07 14.97 -9.03
N LEU A 52 -6.92 14.30 -9.79
CA LEU A 52 -7.96 13.43 -9.28
C LEU A 52 -7.94 12.09 -9.98
N GLU A 53 -8.06 11.06 -9.16
CA GLU A 53 -8.19 9.68 -9.57
C GLU A 53 -9.46 9.10 -8.94
N LEU A 54 -10.39 8.65 -9.78
CA LEU A 54 -11.65 8.08 -9.32
C LEU A 54 -11.63 6.57 -9.50
N ALA A 55 -11.76 5.85 -8.39
CA ALA A 55 -11.94 4.41 -8.35
C ALA A 55 -13.39 4.09 -7.93
N PRO A 56 -14.22 3.52 -8.83
CA PRO A 56 -15.56 3.09 -8.44
C PRO A 56 -15.49 1.96 -7.40
N GLN A 57 -16.28 2.04 -6.34
CA GLN A 57 -16.33 1.02 -5.28
C GLN A 57 -17.77 0.71 -4.90
N LYS A 58 -18.38 -0.29 -5.55
CA LYS A 58 -19.77 -0.74 -5.32
C LYS A 58 -20.77 0.44 -5.28
N ARG A 59 -21.02 1.04 -4.12
CA ARG A 59 -21.99 2.14 -3.88
C ARG A 59 -21.36 3.53 -3.70
N VAL A 60 -20.03 3.62 -3.67
CA VAL A 60 -19.28 4.86 -3.48
C VAL A 60 -18.21 4.98 -4.55
N PHE A 61 -17.67 6.18 -4.72
CA PHE A 61 -16.39 6.41 -5.36
C PHE A 61 -15.35 6.63 -4.27
N GLU A 62 -14.24 5.91 -4.36
CA GLU A 62 -13.03 6.28 -3.66
C GLU A 62 -12.24 7.22 -4.56
N ILE A 63 -11.94 8.40 -4.05
CA ILE A 63 -11.28 9.46 -4.79
C ILE A 63 -9.92 9.65 -4.16
N SER A 64 -8.87 9.42 -4.95
CA SER A 64 -7.50 9.74 -4.56
C SER A 64 -7.06 11.00 -5.30
N GLY A 65 -6.49 11.96 -4.59
CA GLY A 65 -6.09 13.23 -5.20
C GLY A 65 -4.88 13.88 -4.56
N ARG A 66 -4.39 14.95 -5.19
CA ARG A 66 -3.26 15.74 -4.69
C ARG A 66 -3.62 17.21 -4.60
N LEU A 67 -3.35 17.80 -3.44
CA LEU A 67 -3.48 19.25 -3.26
C LEU A 67 -2.23 19.98 -3.77
N LYS A 68 -2.40 21.26 -4.06
CA LYS A 68 -1.28 22.16 -4.38
C LYS A 68 -0.26 22.15 -3.25
N GLY A 69 0.99 21.82 -3.58
CA GLY A 69 2.09 21.76 -2.63
C GLY A 69 2.35 20.39 -2.01
N TYR A 70 1.56 19.36 -2.36
CA TYR A 70 1.86 17.98 -1.96
C TYR A 70 3.12 17.46 -2.66
N GLU A 71 3.94 16.70 -1.93
CA GLU A 71 5.03 15.92 -2.51
C GLU A 71 4.48 14.76 -3.35
N LYS A 72 5.34 14.10 -4.14
CA LYS A 72 4.91 13.10 -5.15
C LYS A 72 4.23 11.87 -4.52
N ASP A 73 4.62 11.55 -3.31
CA ASP A 73 4.15 10.46 -2.46
C ASP A 73 3.00 10.85 -1.53
N GLN A 74 2.67 12.14 -1.42
CA GLN A 74 1.54 12.63 -0.64
C GLN A 74 0.26 12.66 -1.47
N TYR A 75 -0.81 12.17 -0.88
CA TYR A 75 -2.13 12.16 -1.49
C TYR A 75 -3.22 12.10 -0.41
N PHE A 76 -4.40 12.60 -0.74
CA PHE A 76 -5.59 12.43 0.10
C PHE A 76 -6.49 11.35 -0.47
N ILE A 77 -7.33 10.76 0.39
CA ILE A 77 -8.46 9.92 -0.01
C ILE A 77 -9.76 10.56 0.46
N ALA A 78 -10.79 10.52 -0.36
CA ALA A 78 -12.15 10.88 0.00
C ALA A 78 -13.13 9.81 -0.49
N THR A 79 -14.17 9.54 0.30
CA THR A 79 -15.26 8.64 -0.10
C THR A 79 -16.51 9.45 -0.39
N VAL A 80 -17.02 9.33 -1.62
CA VAL A 80 -18.21 10.08 -2.06
C VAL A 80 -19.27 9.11 -2.57
N PRO A 81 -20.57 9.33 -2.31
CA PRO A 81 -21.63 8.51 -2.87
C PRO A 81 -21.55 8.41 -4.39
N ASN A 82 -21.72 7.21 -4.95
CA ASN A 82 -21.84 7.04 -6.39
C ASN A 82 -23.24 7.50 -6.84
N SER A 83 -23.38 8.80 -7.06
CA SER A 83 -24.60 9.47 -7.47
C SER A 83 -24.35 10.45 -8.62
N GLU A 84 -25.36 10.70 -9.44
CA GLU A 84 -25.28 11.72 -10.50
C GLU A 84 -24.98 13.11 -9.93
N ILE A 85 -25.50 13.42 -8.73
CA ILE A 85 -25.27 14.70 -8.05
C ILE A 85 -23.77 14.88 -7.77
N SER A 86 -23.14 13.87 -7.16
CA SER A 86 -21.72 13.90 -6.84
C SER A 86 -20.85 13.98 -8.10
N MET A 87 -21.20 13.25 -9.14
CA MET A 87 -20.49 13.27 -10.43
C MET A 87 -20.57 14.65 -11.10
N ASN A 88 -21.75 15.25 -11.12
CA ASN A 88 -21.95 16.58 -11.70
C ASN A 88 -21.14 17.63 -10.95
N ARG A 89 -21.17 17.64 -9.60
CA ARG A 89 -20.35 18.58 -8.80
C ARG A 89 -18.86 18.45 -9.09
N MET A 90 -18.36 17.23 -9.28
CA MET A 90 -16.95 17.03 -9.64
C MET A 90 -16.62 17.50 -11.05
N ASN A 91 -17.51 17.26 -12.02
CA ASN A 91 -17.33 17.73 -13.39
C ASN A 91 -17.37 19.26 -13.48
N ASP A 92 -18.32 19.91 -12.78
CA ASP A 92 -18.47 21.36 -12.75
C ASP A 92 -17.19 22.01 -12.18
N ALA A 93 -16.69 21.51 -11.05
CA ALA A 93 -15.47 22.04 -10.45
C ALA A 93 -14.21 21.77 -11.29
N ALA A 94 -14.17 20.66 -12.04
CA ALA A 94 -13.07 20.37 -12.95
C ALA A 94 -13.04 21.29 -14.18
N GLU A 95 -14.22 21.66 -14.69
CA GLU A 95 -14.37 22.64 -15.78
C GLU A 95 -14.00 24.05 -15.31
N GLU A 96 -14.37 24.43 -14.08
CA GLU A 96 -14.09 25.76 -13.51
C GLU A 96 -12.62 25.99 -13.17
N HIS A 97 -11.90 24.94 -12.72
CA HIS A 97 -10.53 25.07 -12.21
C HIS A 97 -9.44 24.43 -13.08
N ASP A 98 -9.80 23.97 -14.29
CA ASP A 98 -8.87 23.39 -15.28
C ASP A 98 -8.00 22.29 -14.66
N ILE A 99 -8.65 21.36 -13.94
CA ILE A 99 -7.95 20.26 -13.26
C ILE A 99 -7.24 19.41 -14.31
N GLU A 100 -5.91 19.41 -14.23
CA GLU A 100 -4.97 18.96 -15.28
C GLU A 100 -5.23 17.51 -15.75
N LYS A 101 -5.89 16.69 -14.92
CA LYS A 101 -6.31 15.34 -15.28
C LYS A 101 -7.34 14.77 -14.30
N ILE A 102 -8.52 14.41 -14.81
CA ILE A 102 -9.39 13.40 -14.17
C ILE A 102 -9.02 12.04 -14.78
N VAL A 103 -8.39 11.17 -13.99
CA VAL A 103 -8.13 9.79 -14.40
C VAL A 103 -9.18 8.90 -13.74
N VAL A 104 -10.10 8.37 -14.55
CA VAL A 104 -11.00 7.33 -14.08
C VAL A 104 -10.24 6.01 -14.18
N MET A 105 -9.86 5.47 -13.03
CA MET A 105 -9.30 4.14 -12.96
C MET A 105 -10.45 3.14 -13.19
N PRO A 106 -10.24 2.06 -13.94
CA PRO A 106 -11.16 0.93 -13.86
C PRO A 106 -11.26 0.52 -12.40
N GLN A 107 -12.47 0.13 -11.97
CA GLN A 107 -12.74 -0.42 -10.63
C GLN A 107 -11.51 -1.20 -10.16
N ASP A 108 -10.81 -0.70 -9.13
CA ASP A 108 -9.62 -1.38 -8.63
C ASP A 108 -10.08 -2.79 -8.30
N THR A 109 -9.70 -3.72 -9.16
CA THR A 109 -10.06 -5.11 -8.99
C THR A 109 -9.36 -5.47 -7.71
N GLU A 110 -10.12 -5.63 -6.61
CA GLU A 110 -9.61 -6.05 -5.32
C GLU A 110 -8.44 -7.00 -5.55
N THR A 111 -7.26 -6.68 -5.00
CA THR A 111 -5.98 -7.35 -5.31
C THR A 111 -6.26 -8.81 -5.53
N SER A 112 -6.14 -9.25 -6.79
CA SER A 112 -6.73 -10.51 -7.24
C SER A 112 -6.48 -11.59 -6.21
N ALA A 113 -7.52 -12.29 -5.76
CA ALA A 113 -7.37 -13.30 -4.71
C ALA A 113 -6.24 -14.29 -5.01
N TRP A 114 -5.96 -14.54 -6.29
CA TRP A 114 -4.79 -15.27 -6.77
C TRP A 114 -3.46 -14.56 -6.52
N VAL A 115 -3.36 -13.28 -6.86
CA VAL A 115 -2.17 -12.46 -6.58
C VAL A 115 -1.91 -12.42 -5.08
N ASN A 116 -2.91 -12.13 -4.25
CA ASN A 116 -2.75 -12.14 -2.80
C ASN A 116 -2.35 -13.52 -2.26
N PHE A 117 -2.98 -14.58 -2.78
CA PHE A 117 -2.63 -15.96 -2.43
C PHE A 117 -1.18 -16.29 -2.77
N PHE A 118 -0.70 -15.94 -3.97
CA PHE A 118 0.67 -16.22 -4.40
C PHE A 118 1.69 -15.38 -3.63
N THR A 119 1.44 -14.09 -3.42
CA THR A 119 2.32 -13.21 -2.63
C THR A 119 2.46 -13.71 -1.20
N THR A 120 1.34 -14.06 -0.55
CA THR A 120 1.35 -14.62 0.82
C THR A 120 2.02 -16.00 0.85
N SER A 121 1.74 -16.85 -0.14
CA SER A 121 2.35 -18.19 -0.24
C SER A 121 3.86 -18.12 -0.44
N ILE A 122 4.37 -17.16 -1.22
CA ILE A 122 5.80 -16.94 -1.42
C ILE A 122 6.47 -16.54 -0.09
N SER A 123 5.87 -15.62 0.66
CA SER A 123 6.37 -15.22 1.99
C SER A 123 6.43 -16.42 2.96
N ILE A 124 5.40 -17.27 2.98
CA ILE A 124 5.39 -18.50 3.79
C ILE A 124 6.46 -19.50 3.31
N MET A 125 6.63 -19.67 1.99
CA MET A 125 7.67 -20.55 1.44
C MET A 125 9.08 -20.12 1.85
N ILE A 126 9.38 -18.82 1.81
CA ILE A 126 10.69 -18.29 2.24
C ILE A 126 10.95 -18.63 3.72
N ILE A 127 9.97 -18.37 4.59
CA ILE A 127 10.07 -18.70 6.03
C ILE A 127 10.26 -20.21 6.23
N PHE A 128 9.50 -21.03 5.49
CA PHE A 128 9.59 -22.49 5.57
C PHE A 128 10.96 -23.00 5.11
N THR A 129 11.48 -22.49 4.00
CA THR A 129 12.82 -22.82 3.51
C THR A 129 13.89 -22.41 4.51
N LEU A 130 13.80 -21.21 5.09
CA LEU A 130 14.73 -20.76 6.14
C LEU A 130 14.67 -21.66 7.38
N PHE A 131 13.48 -22.02 7.85
CA PHE A 131 13.31 -22.94 8.97
C PHE A 131 13.97 -24.30 8.68
N PHE A 132 13.76 -24.86 7.49
CA PHE A 132 14.33 -26.14 7.12
C PHE A 132 15.86 -26.09 7.00
N VAL A 133 16.41 -25.00 6.44
CA VAL A 133 17.85 -24.75 6.40
C VAL A 133 18.44 -24.64 7.81
N ILE A 134 17.75 -23.95 8.74
CA ILE A 134 18.15 -23.90 10.15
C ILE A 134 18.15 -25.30 10.76
N LEU A 135 17.10 -26.09 10.55
CA LEU A 135 16.98 -27.44 11.10
C LEU A 135 18.10 -28.35 10.57
N LEU A 136 18.39 -28.28 9.27
CA LEU A 136 19.51 -28.99 8.65
C LEU A 136 20.87 -28.57 9.21
N LEU A 137 21.10 -27.26 9.40
CA LEU A 137 22.33 -26.74 9.98
C LEU A 137 22.48 -27.14 11.45
N VAL A 138 21.43 -27.07 12.25
CA VAL A 138 21.40 -27.51 13.65
C VAL A 138 21.68 -29.01 13.73
N LYS A 139 21.03 -29.82 12.90
CA LYS A 139 21.27 -31.26 12.81
C LYS A 139 22.72 -31.57 12.46
N ARG A 140 23.27 -30.91 11.43
CA ARG A 140 24.67 -31.07 11.00
C ARG A 140 25.67 -30.67 12.10
N MET A 141 25.35 -29.64 12.87
CA MET A 141 26.20 -29.18 13.98
C MET A 141 26.16 -30.08 15.21
N ASN A 142 25.03 -30.77 15.44
CA ASN A 142 24.84 -31.70 16.55
C ASN A 142 25.48 -33.08 16.27
N HIS A 143 25.48 -33.53 15.01
CA HIS A 143 26.15 -34.77 14.59
C HIS A 143 27.69 -34.65 14.43
N SER A 144 28.25 -33.45 14.50
CA SER A 144 29.71 -33.21 14.51
C SER A 144 30.24 -33.09 15.96
N LYS A 145 29.83 -34.02 16.81
CA LYS A 145 30.38 -34.25 18.15
C LYS A 145 30.86 -35.68 18.22
#